data_AF-A0A655JPR7-F1
#
_entry.id   AF-A0A655JPR7-F1
#
_cell.length_a   1.000
_cell.length_b   1.000
_cell.length_c   1.000
_cell.angle_alpha   90.00
_cell.angle_beta   90.00
_cell.angle_gamma   90.00
#
_symmetry.space_group_name_H-M   'P 1'
#
loop_
_entity.id
_entity.type
_entity.pdbx_description
1 polymer ?
#
loop_
_entity_poly.entity_id
_entity_poly.type
_entity_poly.pdbx_seq_one_letter_code
_entity_poly.pdbx_strand_id
1 'polypeptide(L)'
;MQSRTDYGLPVREPGARLVPGAAVPEGPDREHPGAALASNGGLHPGRAPRHAAAVRDPDAVRASISSHFGGVRTGRSHARESSQGPNQQ
;
A
#
# COMPACT_ATOMS: atom_id res chain seq x y z
N MET A 1 13.87 -0.49 -37.78
CA MET A 1 14.21 0.70 -36.97
C MET A 1 13.44 0.59 -35.67
N GLN A 2 14.09 0.25 -34.56
CA GLN A 2 13.41 0.12 -33.25
C GLN A 2 13.15 1.52 -32.70
N SER A 3 11.93 1.82 -32.26
CA SER A 3 11.62 3.11 -31.64
C SER A 3 12.18 3.18 -30.21
N ARG A 4 12.84 4.28 -29.89
CA ARG A 4 13.55 4.50 -28.63
C ARG A 4 13.14 5.86 -28.05
N THR A 5 13.02 5.95 -26.73
CA THR A 5 12.79 7.23 -26.03
C THR A 5 14.06 8.09 -26.07
N ASP A 6 13.96 9.37 -25.72
CA ASP A 6 15.10 10.29 -25.61
C ASP A 6 16.19 9.80 -24.64
N TYR A 7 15.82 8.90 -23.72
CA TYR A 7 16.73 8.27 -22.76
C TYR A 7 17.30 6.92 -23.25
N GLY A 8 17.09 6.58 -24.52
CA GLY A 8 17.60 5.34 -25.08
C GLY A 8 16.92 4.08 -24.52
N LEU A 9 15.66 4.16 -24.06
CA LEU A 9 14.86 3.02 -23.63
C LEU A 9 13.88 2.56 -24.73
N PRO A 10 13.55 1.27 -24.83
CA PRO A 10 12.59 0.80 -25.83
C PRO A 10 11.24 1.47 -25.60
N VAL A 11 10.67 2.06 -26.66
CA VAL A 11 9.32 2.62 -26.56
C VAL A 11 8.34 1.46 -26.41
N ARG A 12 7.47 1.55 -25.41
CA ARG A 12 6.39 0.57 -25.20
C ARG A 12 5.17 0.94 -26.05
N GLU A 13 4.34 -0.06 -26.37
CA GLU A 13 3.07 0.17 -27.04
C GLU A 13 2.10 0.96 -26.15
N PRO A 14 1.55 2.10 -26.63
CA PRO A 14 0.52 2.83 -25.92
C PRO A 14 -0.69 1.94 -25.62
N GLY A 15 -1.15 1.91 -24.37
CA GLY A 15 -2.30 1.10 -23.93
C GLY A 15 -1.96 -0.29 -23.40
N ALA A 16 -0.70 -0.73 -23.51
CA ALA A 16 -0.26 -1.96 -22.85
C ALA A 16 -0.36 -1.83 -21.31
N ARG A 17 -0.95 -2.83 -20.64
CA ARG A 17 -1.09 -2.82 -19.17
C ARG A 17 0.28 -2.89 -18.51
N LEU A 18 0.50 -2.03 -17.52
CA LEU A 18 1.70 -2.08 -16.68
C LEU A 18 1.56 -3.21 -15.65
N VAL A 19 2.47 -4.17 -15.68
CA VAL A 19 2.61 -5.17 -14.62
C VAL A 19 3.73 -4.71 -13.68
N PRO A 20 3.44 -4.39 -12.40
CA PRO A 20 4.47 -4.03 -11.42
C PRO A 20 5.54 -5.12 -11.33
N GLY A 21 6.81 -4.75 -11.47
CA GLY A 21 7.96 -5.67 -11.40
C GLY A 21 8.35 -6.34 -12.73
N ALA A 22 7.55 -6.24 -13.80
CA ALA A 22 7.87 -6.82 -15.11
C ALA A 22 8.68 -5.85 -16.00
N ALA A 23 9.76 -5.31 -15.46
CA ALA A 23 10.81 -4.75 -16.31
C ALA A 23 11.44 -5.94 -17.05
N VAL A 24 11.33 -5.98 -18.38
CA VAL A 24 12.04 -7.00 -19.19
C VAL A 24 13.52 -6.67 -19.06
N PRO A 25 14.35 -7.54 -18.45
CA PRO A 25 15.78 -7.30 -18.39
C PRO A 25 16.35 -7.58 -19.78
N GLU A 26 16.66 -6.51 -20.51
CA GLU A 26 17.47 -6.60 -21.71
C GLU A 26 18.94 -6.79 -21.27
N GLY A 27 19.38 -8.05 -21.20
CA GLY A 27 20.79 -8.41 -21.01
C GLY A 27 21.00 -9.67 -20.16
N PRO A 28 21.93 -10.57 -20.53
CA PRO A 28 22.29 -11.70 -19.68
C PRO A 28 23.06 -11.17 -18.46
N ASP A 29 22.82 -11.77 -17.30
CA ASP A 29 23.33 -11.42 -15.97
C ASP A 29 22.69 -10.23 -15.25
N ARG A 30 21.73 -10.56 -14.38
CA ARG A 30 21.80 -10.16 -12.96
C ARG A 30 20.76 -10.92 -12.14
N GLU A 31 21.24 -11.96 -11.47
CA GLU A 31 20.66 -12.45 -10.23
C GLU A 31 20.74 -11.31 -9.19
N HIS A 32 19.60 -10.75 -8.78
CA HIS A 32 19.56 -9.82 -7.65
C HIS A 32 18.42 -10.23 -6.71
N PRO A 33 18.70 -11.02 -5.66
CA PRO A 33 17.73 -11.35 -4.63
C PRO A 33 17.70 -10.17 -3.64
N GLY A 34 16.75 -9.25 -3.74
CA GLY A 34 16.83 -8.09 -2.84
C GLY A 34 15.77 -6.98 -2.92
N ALA A 35 14.53 -7.26 -3.32
CA ALA A 35 13.47 -6.24 -3.32
C ALA A 35 12.21 -6.64 -2.55
N ALA A 36 12.39 -7.39 -1.45
CA ALA A 36 11.29 -7.73 -0.55
C ALA A 36 11.55 -7.11 0.82
N LEU A 37 11.47 -5.78 0.98
CA LEU A 37 11.33 -5.10 2.28
C LEU A 37 11.08 -3.60 2.10
N ALA A 38 9.81 -3.23 1.93
CA ALA A 38 9.18 -2.00 2.43
C ALA A 38 7.74 -1.97 1.89
N SER A 39 6.83 -2.64 2.58
CA SER A 39 5.42 -2.63 2.19
C SER A 39 4.58 -2.35 3.41
N ASN A 40 4.29 -1.06 3.64
CA ASN A 40 3.28 -0.56 4.57
C ASN A 40 1.86 -0.92 4.10
N GLY A 41 1.64 -2.21 3.80
CA GLY A 41 0.48 -2.74 3.09
C GLY A 41 0.77 -4.01 2.29
N GLY A 42 1.86 -4.73 2.59
CA GLY A 42 2.33 -5.86 1.80
C GLY A 42 1.36 -7.04 1.78
N LEU A 43 0.73 -7.27 0.62
CA LEU A 43 0.16 -8.55 0.26
C LEU A 43 1.26 -9.62 0.39
N HIS A 44 1.05 -10.55 1.31
CA HIS A 44 1.94 -11.70 1.52
C HIS A 44 2.15 -12.44 0.18
N PRO A 45 3.39 -12.75 -0.23
CA PRO A 45 3.66 -13.51 -1.45
C PRO A 45 3.17 -14.95 -1.19
N GLY A 46 2.00 -15.25 -1.73
CA GLY A 46 1.25 -16.48 -1.45
C GLY A 46 -0.27 -16.29 -1.49
N ARG A 47 -0.76 -15.05 -1.47
CA ARG A 47 -2.19 -14.75 -1.65
C ARG A 47 -2.43 -14.16 -3.03
N ALA A 48 -2.98 -14.96 -3.94
CA ALA A 48 -3.53 -14.47 -5.20
C ALA A 48 -4.41 -13.22 -4.95
N PRO A 49 -4.37 -12.20 -5.83
CA PRO A 49 -5.17 -11.00 -5.69
C PRO A 49 -6.65 -11.38 -5.76
N ARG A 50 -7.30 -11.50 -4.59
CA ARG A 50 -8.73 -11.84 -4.45
C ARG A 50 -9.62 -10.64 -4.73
N HIS A 51 -9.27 -9.85 -5.74
CA HIS A 51 -9.97 -8.61 -6.08
C HIS A 51 -11.18 -8.85 -7.01
N ALA A 52 -11.45 -10.11 -7.37
CA ALA A 52 -12.73 -10.52 -7.94
C ALA A 52 -13.58 -11.21 -6.87
N ALA A 53 -14.62 -10.51 -6.41
CA ALA A 53 -15.86 -11.07 -5.84
C ALA A 53 -15.84 -11.88 -4.52
N ALA A 54 -14.90 -11.64 -3.59
CA ALA A 54 -15.22 -11.88 -2.19
C ALA A 54 -15.79 -10.57 -1.61
N VAL A 55 -17.12 -10.44 -1.58
CA VAL A 55 -17.79 -9.36 -0.86
C VAL A 55 -17.19 -9.34 0.55
N ARG A 56 -16.43 -8.27 0.84
CA ARG A 56 -15.87 -8.09 2.18
C ARG A 56 -17.05 -7.84 3.10
N ASP A 57 -17.06 -8.52 4.25
CA ASP A 57 -18.06 -8.24 5.28
C ASP A 57 -17.96 -6.75 5.67
N PRO A 58 -18.98 -5.93 5.35
CA PRO A 58 -18.93 -4.49 5.60
C PRO A 58 -18.85 -4.18 7.10
N ASP A 59 -19.40 -5.05 7.95
CA ASP A 59 -19.37 -4.87 9.40
C ASP A 59 -17.98 -5.16 9.96
N ALA A 60 -17.29 -6.20 9.50
CA ALA A 60 -15.90 -6.44 9.85
C ALA A 60 -14.97 -5.28 9.43
N VAL A 61 -15.19 -4.69 8.25
CA VAL A 61 -14.43 -3.51 7.81
C VAL A 61 -14.69 -2.32 8.73
N ARG A 62 -15.96 -2.04 9.03
CA ARG A 62 -16.35 -0.96 9.94
C ARG A 62 -15.79 -1.16 11.35
N ALA A 63 -15.79 -2.40 11.86
CA ALA A 63 -15.22 -2.76 13.15
C ALA A 63 -13.71 -2.57 13.17
N SER A 64 -12.99 -3.00 12.13
CA SER A 64 -11.54 -2.81 12.01
C SER A 64 -11.15 -1.33 12.04
N ILE A 65 -11.86 -0.51 11.26
CA ILE A 65 -11.65 0.95 11.22
C ILE A 65 -11.99 1.58 12.58
N SER A 66 -13.11 1.18 13.19
CA SER A 66 -13.55 1.74 14.48
C SER A 66 -12.64 1.35 15.63
N SER A 67 -12.09 0.13 15.62
CA SER A 67 -11.08 -0.32 16.59
C SER A 67 -9.81 0.53 16.47
N HIS A 68 -9.36 0.78 15.24
CA HIS A 68 -8.17 1.60 14.98
C HIS A 68 -8.32 3.05 15.50
N PHE A 69 -9.45 3.71 15.20
CA PHE A 69 -9.68 5.10 15.63
C PHE A 69 -10.27 5.25 17.04
N GLY A 70 -10.81 4.18 17.62
CA GLY A 70 -11.38 4.18 18.97
C GLY A 70 -10.35 4.56 20.03
N GLY A 71 -9.16 3.97 19.96
CA GLY A 71 -8.05 4.32 20.87
C GLY A 71 -7.60 5.77 20.73
N VAL A 72 -7.55 6.31 19.51
CA VAL A 72 -7.20 7.72 19.25
C VAL A 72 -8.21 8.66 19.90
N ARG A 73 -9.50 8.38 19.76
CA ARG A 73 -10.55 9.19 20.42
C ARG A 73 -10.41 9.14 21.93
N THR A 74 -10.29 7.95 22.52
CA THR A 74 -10.13 7.77 23.97
C THR A 74 -8.91 8.53 24.50
N GLY A 75 -7.76 8.42 23.83
CA GLY A 75 -6.55 9.16 24.21
C GLY A 75 -6.73 10.67 24.11
N ARG A 76 -7.39 11.17 23.06
CA ARG A 76 -7.70 12.62 22.94
C ARG A 76 -8.67 13.10 24.01
N SER A 77 -9.68 12.30 24.37
CA SER A 77 -10.59 12.64 25.47
C SER A 77 -9.85 12.73 26.80
N HIS A 78 -8.99 11.75 27.11
CA HIS A 78 -8.18 11.75 28.32
C HIS A 78 -7.19 12.94 28.37
N ALA A 79 -6.55 13.29 27.25
CA ALA A 79 -5.68 14.45 27.15
C ALA A 79 -6.45 15.77 27.37
N ARG A 80 -7.68 15.87 26.85
CA ARG A 80 -8.55 17.04 27.10
C ARG A 80 -8.97 17.14 28.56
N GLU A 81 -9.45 16.06 29.16
CA GLU A 81 -9.83 16.02 30.58
C GLU A 81 -8.67 16.40 31.49
N SER A 82 -7.48 15.80 31.28
CA SER A 82 -6.27 16.17 32.03
C SER A 82 -5.80 17.60 31.79
N SER A 83 -5.99 18.15 30.58
CA SER A 83 -5.72 19.57 30.31
C SER A 83 -6.78 20.53 30.89
N GLN A 84 -7.98 20.03 31.23
CA GLN A 84 -9.11 20.83 31.72
C GLN A 84 -9.35 20.70 33.24
N GLY A 85 -8.64 19.83 33.96
CA GLY A 85 -8.66 19.82 35.43
C GLY A 85 -7.46 20.56 36.03
N PRO A 86 -7.52 21.04 37.29
CA PRO A 86 -8.56 21.80 37.98
C PRO A 86 -8.19 23.29 37.94
N ASN A 87 -8.45 23.99 36.84
CA ASN A 87 -8.32 25.46 36.80
C ASN A 87 -9.62 26.08 36.30
N GLN A 88 -10.66 25.90 37.10
CA GLN A 88 -11.86 26.73 37.08
C GLN A 88 -12.04 27.31 38.48
N GLN A 89 -11.33 28.41 38.76
CA GLN A 89 -11.71 29.44 39.74
C GLN A 89 -11.47 30.80 39.10
#